data_AF-A0A392TYA1-F1
#
_entry.id   AF-A0A392TYA1-F1
#
_cell.length_a   1.000
_cell.length_b   1.000
_cell.length_c   1.000
_cell.angle_alpha   90.00
_cell.angle_beta   90.00
_cell.angle_gamma   90.00
#
_symmetry.space_group_name_H-M   'P 1'
#
loop_
_entity.id
_entity.type
_entity.pdbx_description
1 polymer ?
#
loop_
_entity_poly.entity_id
_entity_poly.type
_entity_poly.pdbx_seq_one_letter_code
_entity_poly.pdbx_strand_id
1 'polypeptide(L)' 'MDGNGTLFGTLSGNTREVLHKFTVDLPKKHGRGGQSALRFARLRMEKRHNYVRKTAELATQHFINPATS' A
#
# COMPACT_ATOMS: atom_id res chain seq x y z
N MET A 1 -2.42 5.15 4.68
CA MET A 1 -2.31 3.83 4.02
C MET A 1 -3.32 2.94 4.69
N ASP A 2 -4.46 2.78 4.04
CA ASP A 2 -5.59 2.07 4.61
C ASP A 2 -5.70 0.71 3.92
N GLY A 3 -6.38 -0.24 4.57
CA GLY A 3 -6.57 -1.60 4.03
C GLY A 3 -7.34 -1.68 2.70
N ASN A 4 -7.83 -0.55 2.20
CA ASN A 4 -8.54 -0.39 0.93
C ASN A 4 -7.74 0.42 -0.11
N GLY A 5 -6.61 1.04 0.26
CA GLY A 5 -5.85 1.89 -0.65
C GLY A 5 -4.94 2.91 0.03
N THR A 6 -4.19 3.62 -0.81
CA THR A 6 -3.17 4.61 -0.43
C THR A 6 -3.36 5.87 -1.25
N LEU A 7 -3.12 7.00 -0.59
CA LEU A 7 -3.07 8.32 -1.19
C LEU A 7 -1.71 8.94 -0.87
N PHE A 8 -1.05 9.44 -1.90
CA PHE A 8 0.15 10.25 -1.85
C PHE A 8 -0.22 11.69 -2.15
N GLY A 9 0.29 12.61 -1.34
CA GLY A 9 0.10 14.04 -1.52
C GLY A 9 1.20 14.81 -0.82
N THR A 10 1.36 16.05 -1.24
CA THR A 10 2.26 17.03 -0.64
C THR A 10 1.42 18.11 0.03
N LEU A 11 1.95 18.64 1.12
CA LEU A 11 1.39 19.79 1.82
C LEU A 11 2.52 20.79 2.01
N SER A 12 2.38 21.99 1.45
CA SER A 12 3.35 23.07 1.60
C SER A 12 2.62 24.34 2.05
N GLY A 13 2.83 24.74 3.30
CA GLY A 13 2.04 25.82 3.91
C GLY A 13 0.54 25.51 3.90
N ASN A 14 -0.24 26.32 3.19
CA ASN A 14 -1.70 26.16 3.04
C ASN A 14 -2.11 25.42 1.74
N THR A 15 -1.17 25.06 0.86
CA THR A 15 -1.49 24.34 -0.38
C THR A 15 -1.39 22.84 -0.18
N ARG A 16 -2.50 22.13 -0.47
CA ARG A 16 -2.57 20.66 -0.45
C ARG A 16 -2.66 20.16 -1.89
N GLU A 17 -1.78 19.24 -2.27
CA GLU A 17 -1.80 18.62 -3.59
C GLU A 17 -1.83 17.10 -3.43
N VAL A 18 -2.72 16.45 -4.19
CA VAL A 18 -2.82 14.99 -4.23
C VAL A 18 -2.06 14.52 -5.46
N LEU A 19 -0.92 13.86 -5.25
CA LEU A 19 -0.03 13.39 -6.30
C LEU A 19 -0.56 12.11 -6.96
N HIS A 20 -0.92 11.13 -6.15
CA HIS A 20 -1.36 9.83 -6.66
C HIS A 20 -2.25 9.10 -5.66
N LYS A 21 -3.29 8.45 -6.14
CA LYS A 21 -4.17 7.61 -5.31
C LYS A 21 -4.39 6.27 -6.01
N PHE A 22 -4.34 5.19 -5.25
CA PHE A 22 -4.71 3.88 -5.76
C PHE A 22 -5.43 3.06 -4.70
N THR A 23 -6.39 2.27 -5.15
CA THR A 23 -7.14 1.35 -4.31
C THR A 23 -6.51 -0.04 -4.36
N VAL A 24 -6.56 -0.76 -3.25
CA VAL A 24 -6.08 -2.14 -3.14
C VAL A 24 -7.11 -2.97 -2.43
N ASP A 25 -7.42 -4.13 -2.99
CA ASP A 25 -8.26 -5.13 -2.33
C ASP A 25 -7.37 -6.18 -1.62
N LEU A 26 -7.31 -6.08 -0.30
CA LEU A 26 -6.52 -6.98 0.54
C LEU A 26 -7.40 -8.08 1.16
N PRO A 27 -6.95 -9.35 1.14
CA PRO A 27 -7.69 -10.44 1.76
C PRO A 27 -7.96 -10.18 3.25
N LYS A 28 -9.22 -10.28 3.67
CA LYS A 28 -9.61 -10.08 5.07
C LYS A 28 -9.06 -11.20 5.97
N LYS A 29 -9.00 -10.93 7.28
CA LYS A 29 -8.76 -11.97 8.28
C LYS A 29 -9.96 -12.93 8.25
N HIS A 30 -9.70 -14.20 7.95
CA HIS A 30 -10.73 -15.23 7.91
C HIS A 30 -10.49 -16.23 9.05
N GLY A 31 -11.55 -16.54 9.80
CA GLY A 31 -11.53 -17.49 10.92
C GLY A 31 -12.05 -18.89 10.59
N ARG A 32 -12.69 -19.09 9.43
CA ARG A 32 -13.33 -20.36 9.03
C ARG A 32 -12.60 -21.06 7.86
N GLY A 33 -11.32 -21.37 8.05
CA GLY A 33 -10.46 -21.92 6.97
C GLY A 33 -10.22 -23.45 7.00
N GLY A 34 -10.59 -24.14 8.08
CA GLY A 34 -10.26 -25.56 8.26
C GLY A 34 -8.77 -25.85 7.98
N GLN A 35 -8.50 -26.92 7.22
CA GLN A 35 -7.14 -27.29 6.79
C GLN A 35 -6.44 -26.23 5.94
N SER A 36 -7.21 -25.46 5.16
CA SER A 36 -6.68 -24.41 4.29
C SER A 36 -6.38 -23.09 5.00
N ALA A 37 -6.66 -22.98 6.31
CA ALA A 37 -6.51 -21.74 7.08
C ALA A 37 -5.08 -21.17 7.04
N LEU A 38 -4.06 -22.03 7.15
CA LEU A 38 -2.65 -21.62 7.12
C LEU A 38 -2.26 -21.04 5.76
N ARG A 39 -2.74 -21.64 4.67
CA ARG A 39 -2.50 -21.15 3.30
C ARG A 39 -3.10 -19.75 3.11
N PHE A 40 -4.35 -19.55 3.53
CA PHE A 40 -5.00 -18.23 3.42
C PHE A 40 -4.34 -17.17 4.32
N ALA A 41 -3.79 -17.56 5.46
CA ALA A 41 -2.99 -16.66 6.29
C ALA A 41 -1.70 -16.22 5.58
N ARG A 42 -0.98 -17.16 4.95
CA ARG A 42 0.23 -16.86 4.16
C ARG A 42 -0.07 -15.95 2.97
N LEU A 43 -1.07 -16.28 2.15
CA LEU A 43 -1.49 -15.46 1.00
C LEU A 43 -1.86 -14.03 1.42
N ARG A 44 -2.49 -13.85 2.58
CA ARG A 44 -2.79 -12.52 3.13
C ARG A 44 -1.53 -11.74 3.47
N MET A 45 -0.59 -12.35 4.17
CA MET A 45 0.66 -11.70 4.56
C MET A 45 1.50 -11.34 3.34
N GLU A 46 1.54 -12.22 2.34
CA GLU A 46 2.24 -11.99 1.09
C GLU A 46 1.64 -10.82 0.30
N LYS A 47 0.31 -10.79 0.10
CA LYS A 47 -0.38 -9.65 -0.53
C LYS A 47 -0.16 -8.33 0.23
N ARG A 48 -0.14 -8.36 1.57
CA ARG A 48 0.17 -7.19 2.40
C ARG A 48 1.61 -6.72 2.19
N HIS A 49 2.56 -7.64 2.17
CA HIS A 49 3.95 -7.32 1.92
C HIS A 49 4.15 -6.69 0.54
N ASN A 50 3.53 -7.26 -0.50
CA ASN A 50 3.58 -6.71 -1.86
C ASN A 50 2.95 -5.32 -1.94
N TYR A 51 1.86 -5.07 -1.21
CA TYR A 51 1.24 -3.75 -1.13
C TYR A 51 2.18 -2.72 -0.48
N VAL A 52 2.83 -3.06 0.63
CA VAL A 52 3.83 -2.18 1.27
C VAL A 52 5.00 -1.92 0.34
N ARG A 53 5.53 -2.95 -0.32
CA ARG A 53 6.64 -2.82 -1.27
C ARG A 53 6.28 -1.85 -2.40
N LYS A 54 5.14 -2.07 -3.08
CA LYS A 54 4.67 -1.20 -4.16
C LYS A 54 4.45 0.24 -3.70
N THR A 55 3.91 0.42 -2.48
CA THR A 55 3.70 1.75 -1.90
C THR A 55 5.03 2.45 -1.64
N ALA A 56 6.03 1.75 -1.11
CA ALA A 56 7.37 2.30 -0.88
C ALA A 56 8.06 2.67 -2.19
N GLU A 57 7.98 1.83 -3.22
CA GLU A 57 8.53 2.10 -4.55
C GLU A 57 7.90 3.35 -5.19
N LEU A 58 6.57 3.47 -5.14
CA LEU A 58 5.86 4.65 -5.63
C LEU A 58 6.18 5.91 -4.82
N ALA A 59 6.35 5.79 -3.51
CA ALA A 59 6.75 6.91 -2.67
C ALA A 59 8.13 7.44 -3.07
N THR A 60 9.11 6.56 -3.28
CA THR A 60 10.43 6.95 -3.78
C THR A 60 10.32 7.66 -5.12
N GLN A 61 9.54 7.12 -6.07
CA GLN A 61 9.36 7.75 -7.39
C GLN A 61 8.74 9.14 -7.33
N HIS A 62 7.78 9.37 -6.43
CA HIS A 62 7.04 10.64 -6.35
C HIS A 62 7.70 11.68 -5.44
N PHE A 63 8.44 11.27 -4.41
CA PHE A 63 9.02 12.19 -3.43
C PHE A 63 10.55 12.34 -3.54
N ILE A 64 11.24 11.39 -4.18
CA ILE A 64 12.69 11.43 -4.36
C ILE A 64 12.98 11.52 -5.86
N ASN A 65 13.28 12.73 -6.33
CA ASN A 65 13.70 12.94 -7.70
C ASN A 65 15.23 12.75 -7.82
N PRO A 66 15.73 11.68 -8.48
CA PRO A 66 17.17 11.46 -8.61
C PRO A 66 17.88 12.48 -9.52
N ALA A 67 17.13 13.32 -10.26
CA ALA A 67 17.69 14.33 -11.15
C ALA A 67 17.99 15.68 -10.48
N THR A 68 17.71 15.84 -9.17
CA THR A 68 17.90 17.11 -8.44
C THR A 68 18.70 16.93 -7.14
N SER A 69 19.54 15.88 -7.07
CA SER A 69 20.51 15.69 -5.99
C SER A 69 21.84 16.37 -6.28
#